data_AF-A0A7S4KDY5-F1
#
_entry.id   AF-A0A7S4KDY5-F1
#
_cell.length_a   1.000
_cell.length_b   1.000
_cell.length_c   1.000
_cell.angle_alpha   90.00
_cell.angle_beta   90.00
_cell.angle_gamma   90.00
#
_symmetry.space_group_name_H-M   'P 1'
#
loop_
_entity.id
_entity.type
_entity.pdbx_description
1 polymer ?
#
loop_
_entity_poly.entity_id
_entity_poly.type
_entity_poly.pdbx_seq_one_letter_code
_entity_poly.pdbx_strand_id
1 'polypeptide(L)'
;REEEREEDEERKEDTENEREQQIDELVIRESEGDDERREEEKNFPLDSNDFLQLLHRWRAIKHTPEQIVEEVDSLLSLISPAVICPAGWYVAVDAEAISSQVYRQWFWSQEFDPEHSFKWIMLRLSKSLLPSDAYAHVFLDCFEKREVKIPTNNLYYYNKNHSSLVSLEEERNTNSGLFGTPLFMFFTKMKNFVKENVLDFITENGAKRNPGLLTKLNYNDLEELCRDRMILETLVSSPSMINKSLIPSLIDPMLKSCEHWAAKIPPMLFPPPRLEEAVKEISRFTTDNIPALIQAELEEHLTDILRLIRDSQNRMAKILKGETKMNLCRWWLSHIENRVDNFLITRGYVHNSLPQNYLNKPPEDMDVVLKNKTLLEEIILEEGKGGHGVEDFMVEVCDEVYDVVDSLRDEMLFVMEKKWVGLPVLVESGENDLDNLQRDYDYLVRMKKMDEEIARNMAKQKEQRDKAHLAVSDVVPVAGLVMARFHIHSCELETAIWHWEKKAEMKEKERLRELKKVFSSKIIKAETKKRSCWL
;
A
#
# COMPACT_ATOMS: atom_id res chain seq x y z
N ARG A 1 27.74 -26.42 49.29
CA ARG A 1 28.23 -25.49 48.26
C ARG A 1 28.38 -26.14 46.90
N GLU A 2 29.17 -27.22 46.76
CA GLU A 2 29.23 -27.96 45.48
C GLU A 2 28.00 -28.87 45.34
N GLU A 3 27.64 -29.62 46.39
CA GLU A 3 26.36 -30.36 46.47
C GLU A 3 25.13 -29.44 46.31
N GLU A 4 25.11 -28.28 46.97
CA GLU A 4 24.02 -27.28 46.78
C GLU A 4 23.94 -26.76 45.34
N ARG A 5 25.04 -26.77 44.59
CA ARG A 5 25.06 -26.33 43.20
C ARG A 5 24.54 -27.43 42.27
N GLU A 6 24.88 -28.69 42.56
CA GLU A 6 24.35 -29.86 41.85
C GLU A 6 22.83 -30.01 42.08
N GLU A 7 22.35 -29.81 43.32
CA GLU A 7 20.90 -29.82 43.61
C GLU A 7 20.13 -28.68 42.89
N ASP A 8 20.74 -27.51 42.75
CA ASP A 8 20.15 -26.38 42.02
C ASP A 8 20.19 -26.56 40.49
N GLU A 9 21.13 -27.36 39.96
CA GLU A 9 21.20 -27.72 38.54
C GLU A 9 20.17 -28.80 38.20
N GLU A 10 20.03 -29.83 39.04
CA GLU A 10 19.04 -30.90 38.87
C GLU A 10 17.59 -30.35 38.93
N ARG A 11 17.31 -29.42 39.85
CA ARG A 11 15.99 -28.75 39.91
C ARG A 11 15.67 -27.92 38.67
N LYS A 12 16.68 -27.34 38.01
CA LYS A 12 16.46 -26.56 36.78
C LYS A 12 16.09 -27.47 35.63
N GLU A 13 16.78 -28.60 35.50
CA GLU A 13 16.54 -29.60 34.46
C GLU A 13 15.12 -30.20 34.59
N ASP A 14 14.66 -30.48 35.81
CA ASP A 14 13.29 -30.96 36.05
C ASP A 14 12.22 -29.92 35.64
N THR A 15 12.41 -28.63 35.99
CA THR A 15 11.48 -27.57 35.55
C THR A 15 11.50 -27.29 34.06
N GLU A 16 12.60 -27.58 33.37
CA GLU A 16 12.71 -27.41 31.92
C GLU A 16 11.96 -28.53 31.19
N ASN A 17 12.11 -29.78 31.65
CA ASN A 17 11.37 -30.93 31.15
C ASN A 17 9.84 -30.81 31.36
N GLU A 18 9.39 -30.28 32.50
CA GLU A 18 7.95 -30.04 32.74
C GLU A 18 7.37 -28.97 31.80
N ARG A 19 8.17 -27.97 31.41
CA ARG A 19 7.74 -26.93 30.46
C ARG A 19 7.60 -27.45 29.04
N GLU A 20 8.54 -28.29 28.59
CA GLU A 20 8.45 -28.89 27.25
C GLU A 20 7.20 -29.77 27.12
N GLN A 21 6.86 -30.56 28.14
CA GLN A 21 5.63 -31.37 28.15
C GLN A 21 4.35 -30.53 28.07
N GLN A 22 4.30 -29.37 28.73
CA GLN A 22 3.14 -28.47 28.66
C GLN A 22 2.97 -27.80 27.30
N ILE A 23 4.05 -27.55 26.58
CA ILE A 23 4.01 -26.97 25.22
C ILE A 23 3.45 -28.00 24.24
N ASP A 24 3.90 -29.25 24.31
CA ASP A 24 3.41 -30.32 23.44
C ASP A 24 1.91 -30.59 23.64
N GLU A 25 1.39 -30.52 24.88
CA GLU A 25 -0.05 -30.66 25.14
C GLU A 25 -0.89 -29.52 24.57
N LEU A 26 -0.36 -28.30 24.50
CA LEU A 26 -1.08 -27.15 23.95
C LEU A 26 -1.16 -27.19 22.42
N VAL A 27 -0.07 -27.60 21.76
CA VAL A 27 -0.01 -27.75 20.29
C VAL A 27 -1.00 -28.81 19.80
N ILE A 28 -1.21 -29.88 20.57
CA ILE A 28 -2.17 -30.93 20.21
C ILE A 28 -3.61 -30.40 20.28
N ARG A 29 -3.96 -29.54 21.26
CA ARG A 29 -5.33 -29.02 21.43
C ARG A 29 -5.77 -28.02 20.36
N GLU A 30 -4.85 -27.22 19.82
CA GLU A 30 -5.19 -26.26 18.76
C GLU A 30 -5.45 -26.94 17.41
N SER A 31 -4.87 -28.12 17.18
CA SER A 31 -5.05 -28.87 15.92
C SER A 31 -6.43 -29.52 15.74
N GLU A 32 -7.25 -29.60 16.79
CA GLU A 32 -8.55 -30.31 16.77
C GLU A 32 -9.77 -29.36 16.67
N GLY A 33 -9.56 -28.04 16.62
CA GLY A 33 -10.63 -27.03 16.77
C GLY A 33 -11.15 -26.33 15.51
N ASP A 34 -10.51 -26.50 14.35
CA ASP A 34 -10.71 -25.58 13.21
C ASP A 34 -11.63 -26.08 12.07
N ASP A 35 -12.20 -27.28 12.17
CA ASP A 35 -12.97 -27.90 11.06
C ASP A 35 -14.50 -27.65 11.07
N GLU A 36 -15.08 -26.93 12.05
CA GLU A 36 -16.55 -26.84 12.20
C GLU A 36 -17.21 -25.47 11.88
N ARG A 37 -16.52 -24.48 11.29
CA ARG A 37 -17.11 -23.13 11.05
C ARG A 37 -17.13 -22.63 9.61
N ARG A 38 -17.56 -23.43 8.63
CA ARG A 38 -17.87 -22.92 7.28
C ARG A 38 -19.01 -23.67 6.60
N GLU A 39 -20.27 -23.37 6.93
CA GLU A 39 -21.39 -23.47 5.99
C GLU A 39 -22.49 -22.44 6.33
N GLU A 40 -23.19 -21.99 5.28
CA GLU A 40 -24.46 -21.24 5.24
C GLU A 40 -24.44 -19.71 5.05
N GLU A 41 -24.29 -19.26 3.80
CA GLU A 41 -25.04 -18.10 3.29
C GLU A 41 -25.64 -18.41 1.91
N LYS A 42 -26.98 -18.45 1.84
CA LYS A 42 -27.78 -18.65 0.62
C LYS A 42 -28.39 -17.32 0.21
N ASN A 43 -28.05 -16.83 -0.99
CA ASN A 43 -28.65 -15.65 -1.60
C ASN A 43 -29.92 -15.98 -2.41
N PHE A 44 -30.97 -15.16 -2.24
CA PHE A 44 -32.17 -15.13 -3.08
C PHE A 44 -32.08 -13.99 -4.11
N PRO A 45 -32.53 -14.16 -5.36
CA PRO A 45 -32.61 -13.06 -6.32
C PRO A 45 -33.94 -12.29 -6.22
N LEU A 46 -33.88 -10.96 -6.32
CA LEU A 46 -35.03 -10.04 -6.41
C LEU A 46 -35.13 -9.38 -7.80
N ASP A 47 -36.34 -8.89 -8.10
CA ASP A 47 -36.90 -8.60 -9.43
C ASP A 47 -36.47 -7.26 -10.06
N SER A 48 -36.30 -7.28 -11.37
CA SER A 48 -35.97 -6.20 -12.32
C SER A 48 -36.86 -4.94 -12.28
N ASN A 49 -38.00 -4.97 -11.60
CA ASN A 49 -38.98 -3.88 -11.56
C ASN A 49 -38.63 -2.76 -10.55
N ASP A 50 -37.75 -3.03 -9.60
CA ASP A 50 -37.34 -2.07 -8.56
C ASP A 50 -36.36 -1.02 -9.09
N PHE A 51 -35.51 -1.41 -10.05
CA PHE A 51 -34.52 -0.52 -10.68
C PHE A 51 -35.17 0.61 -11.48
N LEU A 52 -36.26 0.32 -12.20
CA LEU A 52 -36.98 1.31 -13.01
C LEU A 52 -37.76 2.31 -12.13
N GLN A 53 -38.25 1.87 -10.97
CA GLN A 53 -38.94 2.76 -10.02
C GLN A 53 -37.98 3.74 -9.34
N LEU A 54 -36.73 3.32 -9.10
CA LEU A 54 -35.69 4.19 -8.51
C LEU A 54 -35.26 5.31 -9.47
N LEU A 55 -35.04 4.97 -10.75
CA LEU A 55 -34.68 5.90 -11.83
C LEU A 55 -35.76 6.99 -12.06
N HIS A 56 -37.04 6.63 -11.87
CA HIS A 56 -38.14 7.59 -11.97
C HIS A 56 -38.24 8.51 -10.76
N ARG A 57 -37.84 8.08 -9.56
CA ARG A 57 -37.77 8.94 -8.36
C ARG A 57 -36.63 9.95 -8.42
N TRP A 58 -35.47 9.54 -8.93
CA TRP A 58 -34.27 10.38 -9.03
C TRP A 58 -34.45 11.62 -9.91
N ARG A 59 -35.35 11.53 -10.90
CA ARG A 59 -35.69 12.64 -11.81
C ARG A 59 -36.59 13.71 -11.19
N ALA A 60 -37.16 13.48 -10.01
CA ALA A 60 -38.32 14.25 -9.54
C ALA A 60 -38.03 15.20 -8.34
N ILE A 61 -36.89 15.14 -7.66
CA ILE A 61 -36.69 15.89 -6.39
C ILE A 61 -35.28 16.50 -6.28
N LYS A 62 -35.16 17.65 -5.61
CA LYS A 62 -33.87 18.21 -5.16
C LYS A 62 -33.41 17.46 -3.91
N HIS A 63 -32.35 16.66 -4.02
CA HIS A 63 -31.83 15.84 -2.92
C HIS A 63 -30.83 16.60 -2.03
N THR A 64 -30.74 16.25 -0.75
CA THR A 64 -29.64 16.66 0.14
C THR A 64 -28.40 15.76 -0.06
N PRO A 65 -27.19 16.19 0.30
CA PRO A 65 -25.97 15.39 0.13
C PRO A 65 -26.03 14.00 0.78
N GLU A 66 -26.67 13.87 1.94
CA GLU A 66 -26.84 12.60 2.65
C GLU A 66 -27.75 11.64 1.87
N GLN A 67 -28.82 12.17 1.26
CA GLN A 67 -29.73 11.39 0.41
C GLN A 67 -29.04 10.92 -0.87
N ILE A 68 -28.10 11.70 -1.42
CA ILE A 68 -27.32 11.32 -2.60
C ILE A 68 -26.37 10.17 -2.26
N VAL A 69 -25.70 10.21 -1.10
CA VAL A 69 -24.80 9.13 -0.67
C VAL A 69 -25.56 7.83 -0.42
N GLU A 70 -26.70 7.91 0.28
CA GLU A 70 -27.54 6.75 0.60
C GLU A 70 -28.18 6.13 -0.67
N GLU A 71 -28.56 6.96 -1.65
CA GLU A 71 -29.05 6.50 -2.95
C GLU A 71 -27.94 5.93 -3.85
N VAL A 72 -26.71 6.46 -3.79
CA VAL A 72 -25.56 5.90 -4.52
C VAL A 72 -25.19 4.54 -3.93
N ASP A 73 -25.15 4.39 -2.61
CA ASP A 73 -24.92 3.11 -1.95
C ASP A 73 -26.06 2.11 -2.24
N SER A 74 -27.32 2.58 -2.32
CA SER A 74 -28.46 1.78 -2.77
C SER A 74 -28.38 1.38 -4.25
N LEU A 75 -27.88 2.24 -5.13
CA LEU A 75 -27.67 1.92 -6.55
C LEU A 75 -26.52 0.94 -6.73
N LEU A 76 -25.43 1.10 -6.00
CA LEU A 76 -24.27 0.21 -6.06
C LEU A 76 -24.60 -1.19 -5.53
N SER A 77 -25.43 -1.29 -4.48
CA SER A 77 -25.91 -2.58 -3.96
C SER A 77 -26.93 -3.29 -4.87
N LEU A 78 -27.58 -2.58 -5.79
CA LEU A 78 -28.50 -3.16 -6.80
C LEU A 78 -27.78 -3.68 -8.06
N ILE A 79 -26.49 -3.39 -8.23
CA ILE A 79 -25.70 -3.87 -9.36
C ILE A 79 -25.19 -5.29 -9.05
N SER A 80 -26.01 -6.29 -9.40
CA SER A 80 -25.54 -7.67 -9.56
C SER A 80 -24.59 -7.75 -10.77
N PRO A 81 -23.61 -8.69 -10.83
CA PRO A 81 -22.60 -8.74 -11.91
C PRO A 81 -23.13 -8.93 -13.33
N ALA A 82 -24.44 -9.14 -13.51
CA ALA A 82 -25.07 -9.26 -14.81
C ALA A 82 -26.41 -8.50 -14.86
N VAL A 83 -26.39 -7.28 -15.40
CA VAL A 83 -27.62 -6.59 -15.83
C VAL A 83 -27.84 -6.88 -17.31
N ILE A 84 -28.97 -7.51 -17.64
CA ILE A 84 -29.40 -7.73 -19.03
C ILE A 84 -30.15 -6.50 -19.50
N CYS A 85 -29.60 -5.80 -20.49
CA CYS A 85 -30.25 -4.68 -21.17
C CYS A 85 -31.04 -5.19 -22.40
N PRO A 86 -32.22 -4.64 -22.76
CA PRO A 86 -33.07 -5.18 -23.85
C PRO A 86 -32.50 -5.07 -25.27
N ALA A 87 -31.26 -4.61 -25.43
CA ALA A 87 -30.61 -4.43 -26.73
C ALA A 87 -29.45 -5.41 -27.01
N GLY A 88 -29.21 -6.40 -26.15
CA GLY A 88 -28.20 -7.46 -26.40
C GLY A 88 -26.73 -7.05 -26.17
N TRP A 89 -26.46 -6.29 -25.10
CA TRP A 89 -25.11 -5.84 -24.73
C TRP A 89 -24.67 -6.51 -23.43
N TYR A 90 -23.39 -6.89 -23.34
CA TYR A 90 -22.75 -7.36 -22.11
C TYR A 90 -21.61 -6.40 -21.76
N VAL A 91 -21.62 -5.88 -20.53
CA VAL A 91 -20.47 -5.18 -19.92
C VAL A 91 -20.29 -5.81 -18.55
N ALA A 92 -19.14 -6.45 -18.32
CA ALA A 92 -18.74 -6.89 -16.99
C ALA A 92 -18.13 -5.68 -16.28
N VAL A 93 -18.66 -5.34 -15.10
CA VAL A 93 -18.13 -4.27 -14.26
C VAL A 93 -17.58 -4.93 -13.00
N ASP A 94 -16.32 -4.66 -12.68
CA ASP A 94 -15.71 -5.06 -11.43
C ASP A 94 -16.12 -4.07 -10.33
N ALA A 95 -17.03 -4.51 -9.46
CA ALA A 95 -17.62 -3.69 -8.40
C ALA A 95 -16.62 -3.38 -7.27
N GLU A 96 -15.56 -4.18 -7.14
CA GLU A 96 -14.63 -4.08 -6.01
C GLU A 96 -13.73 -2.83 -6.12
N ALA A 97 -13.40 -2.41 -7.34
CA ALA A 97 -12.57 -1.23 -7.63
C ALA A 97 -13.21 0.13 -7.25
N ILE A 98 -14.51 0.17 -6.99
CA ILE A 98 -15.25 1.40 -6.69
C ILE A 98 -15.38 1.64 -5.17
N SER A 99 -15.18 0.61 -4.34
CA SER A 99 -15.46 0.67 -2.89
C SER A 99 -14.30 1.15 -2.01
N SER A 100 -13.36 1.95 -2.51
CA SER A 100 -12.22 2.36 -1.66
C SER A 100 -12.57 3.50 -0.68
N GLN A 101 -12.18 3.27 0.56
CA GLN A 101 -12.28 4.10 1.77
C GLN A 101 -11.77 5.56 1.59
N VAL A 102 -11.01 5.81 0.51
CA VAL A 102 -10.50 7.12 0.07
C VAL A 102 -11.64 8.07 -0.32
N TYR A 103 -12.76 7.55 -0.84
CA TYR A 103 -13.92 8.36 -1.23
C TYR A 103 -14.60 9.04 -0.02
N ARG A 104 -14.68 8.32 1.11
CA ARG A 104 -15.31 8.83 2.34
C ARG A 104 -14.46 9.90 3.04
N GLN A 105 -13.14 9.83 2.98
CA GLN A 105 -12.27 10.85 3.61
C GLN A 105 -12.20 12.16 2.79
N TRP A 106 -12.26 12.08 1.46
CA TRP A 106 -12.19 13.27 0.61
C TRP A 106 -13.50 14.08 0.60
N PHE A 107 -14.66 13.39 0.59
CA PHE A 107 -16.00 14.00 0.51
C PHE A 107 -16.33 14.98 1.66
N TRP A 108 -15.69 14.84 2.82
CA TRP A 108 -15.94 15.69 3.99
C TRP A 108 -15.02 16.93 4.09
N SER A 109 -14.14 17.17 3.10
CA SER A 109 -13.03 18.13 3.25
C SER A 109 -13.10 19.43 2.41
N GLN A 110 -14.13 19.63 1.56
CA GLN A 110 -14.26 20.83 0.71
C GLN A 110 -15.73 21.21 0.44
N GLU A 111 -15.98 22.49 0.12
CA GLU A 111 -17.28 23.03 -0.27
C GLU A 111 -17.87 22.30 -1.49
N PHE A 112 -19.11 21.83 -1.36
CA PHE A 112 -19.78 20.96 -2.33
C PHE A 112 -20.40 21.76 -3.49
N ASP A 113 -19.88 21.57 -4.72
CA ASP A 113 -20.55 21.96 -5.97
C ASP A 113 -21.13 20.70 -6.66
N PRO A 114 -22.46 20.50 -6.64
CA PRO A 114 -23.12 19.31 -7.19
C PRO A 114 -22.84 19.10 -8.68
N GLU A 115 -22.65 20.18 -9.45
CA GLU A 115 -22.44 20.10 -10.90
C GLU A 115 -21.01 19.63 -11.21
N HIS A 116 -20.03 20.07 -10.41
CA HIS A 116 -18.64 19.62 -10.49
C HIS A 116 -18.49 18.16 -10.05
N SER A 117 -19.15 17.76 -8.97
CA SER A 117 -19.12 16.37 -8.48
C SER A 117 -19.75 15.42 -9.49
N PHE A 118 -20.87 15.79 -10.11
CA PHE A 118 -21.50 14.98 -11.16
C PHE A 118 -20.62 14.88 -12.41
N LYS A 119 -20.05 15.99 -12.89
CA LYS A 119 -19.09 15.99 -14.01
C LYS A 119 -17.88 15.13 -13.71
N TRP A 120 -17.35 15.18 -12.48
CA TRP A 120 -16.21 14.37 -12.06
C TRP A 120 -16.54 12.87 -12.00
N ILE A 121 -17.70 12.50 -11.44
CA ILE A 121 -18.18 11.10 -11.39
C ILE A 121 -18.38 10.56 -12.80
N MET A 122 -19.01 11.32 -13.69
CA MET A 122 -19.19 10.94 -15.09
C MET A 122 -17.86 10.83 -15.83
N LEU A 123 -16.89 11.72 -15.55
CA LEU A 123 -15.53 11.64 -16.09
C LEU A 123 -14.82 10.37 -15.62
N ARG A 124 -14.92 10.02 -14.33
CA ARG A 124 -14.31 8.83 -13.73
C ARG A 124 -14.92 7.53 -14.24
N LEU A 125 -16.26 7.48 -14.37
CA LEU A 125 -16.98 6.38 -14.99
C LEU A 125 -16.61 6.25 -16.47
N SER A 126 -16.47 7.37 -17.19
CA SER A 126 -16.03 7.33 -18.59
C SER A 126 -14.57 6.86 -18.75
N LYS A 127 -13.66 7.22 -17.83
CA LYS A 127 -12.26 6.76 -17.81
C LYS A 127 -12.10 5.29 -17.44
N SER A 128 -13.01 4.74 -16.66
CA SER A 128 -13.03 3.30 -16.34
C SER A 128 -13.70 2.47 -17.45
N LEU A 129 -14.52 3.10 -18.29
CA LEU A 129 -15.20 2.46 -19.42
C LEU A 129 -14.50 2.68 -20.78
N LEU A 130 -13.57 3.63 -20.90
CA LEU A 130 -12.91 3.99 -22.16
C LEU A 130 -11.38 4.15 -22.00
N PRO A 131 -10.56 3.69 -22.96
CA PRO A 131 -9.12 3.48 -22.72
C PRO A 131 -8.25 4.75 -22.80
N SER A 132 -8.80 5.95 -22.93
CA SER A 132 -8.02 7.19 -23.15
C SER A 132 -8.75 8.48 -22.74
N ASP A 133 -7.99 9.42 -22.17
CA ASP A 133 -8.44 10.75 -21.70
C ASP A 133 -9.07 11.62 -22.81
N ALA A 134 -8.76 11.36 -24.08
CA ALA A 134 -9.32 12.11 -25.22
C ALA A 134 -10.82 11.86 -25.44
N TYR A 135 -11.32 10.68 -25.03
CA TYR A 135 -12.71 10.27 -25.28
C TYR A 135 -13.70 10.82 -24.27
N ALA A 136 -13.26 11.08 -23.03
CA ALA A 136 -14.10 11.66 -21.98
C ALA A 136 -14.61 13.07 -22.37
N HIS A 137 -13.76 13.86 -23.02
CA HIS A 137 -14.10 15.22 -23.48
C HIS A 137 -15.08 15.22 -24.66
N VAL A 138 -14.92 14.29 -25.63
CA VAL A 138 -15.83 14.18 -26.79
C VAL A 138 -17.21 13.68 -26.37
N PHE A 139 -17.28 12.76 -25.40
CA PHE A 139 -18.55 12.27 -24.89
C PHE A 139 -19.36 13.37 -24.18
N LEU A 140 -18.69 14.21 -23.38
CA LEU A 140 -19.31 15.37 -22.73
C LEU A 140 -19.78 16.43 -23.74
N ASP A 141 -18.97 16.72 -24.77
CA ASP A 141 -19.28 17.74 -25.78
C ASP A 141 -20.44 17.29 -26.72
N CYS A 142 -20.53 15.99 -27.01
CA CYS A 142 -21.67 15.38 -27.73
C CYS A 142 -22.96 15.38 -26.91
N PHE A 143 -22.86 15.24 -25.59
CA PHE A 143 -24.01 15.27 -24.68
C PHE A 143 -24.59 16.69 -24.53
N GLU A 144 -23.73 17.71 -24.57
CA GLU A 144 -24.14 19.12 -24.47
C GLU A 144 -24.72 19.69 -25.77
N LYS A 145 -24.28 19.26 -26.96
CA LYS A 145 -24.56 19.98 -28.22
C LYS A 145 -25.71 19.47 -29.10
N ARG A 146 -26.42 18.38 -28.75
CA ARG A 146 -27.68 17.88 -29.36
C ARG A 146 -27.82 17.82 -30.90
N GLU A 147 -26.78 18.02 -31.71
CA GLU A 147 -26.82 17.79 -33.16
C GLU A 147 -25.50 17.22 -33.66
N VAL A 148 -25.58 16.14 -34.44
CA VAL A 148 -24.47 15.66 -35.26
C VAL A 148 -24.90 15.68 -36.72
N LYS A 149 -24.30 16.56 -37.51
CA LYS A 149 -24.27 16.43 -38.98
C LYS A 149 -22.97 15.71 -39.34
N ILE A 150 -23.08 14.44 -39.71
CA ILE A 150 -21.94 13.66 -40.24
C ILE A 150 -21.81 14.00 -41.73
N PRO A 151 -20.65 14.48 -42.21
CA PRO A 151 -20.43 14.68 -43.64
C PRO A 151 -20.25 13.31 -44.32
N THR A 152 -21.11 13.01 -45.30
CA THR A 152 -21.19 11.73 -46.01
C THR A 152 -20.10 11.48 -47.06
N ASN A 153 -19.05 12.30 -47.13
CA ASN A 153 -18.04 12.19 -48.18
C ASN A 153 -16.66 12.00 -47.60
N ASN A 154 -16.32 10.75 -47.30
CA ASN A 154 -14.94 10.30 -47.13
C ASN A 154 -14.85 8.82 -47.52
N LEU A 155 -14.77 8.57 -48.82
CA LEU A 155 -14.30 7.29 -49.36
C LEU A 155 -12.78 7.24 -49.17
N TYR A 156 -12.27 6.35 -48.33
CA TYR A 156 -10.84 6.10 -48.18
C TYR A 156 -10.41 4.83 -48.91
N TYR A 157 -9.29 4.96 -49.64
CA TYR A 157 -8.57 3.88 -50.32
C TYR A 157 -7.79 3.04 -49.31
N TYR A 158 -7.93 1.71 -49.39
CA TYR A 158 -7.13 0.75 -48.63
C TYR A 158 -5.71 0.66 -49.24
N ASN A 159 -4.68 1.00 -48.47
CA ASN A 159 -3.29 0.88 -48.90
C ASN A 159 -2.78 -0.55 -48.62
N LYS A 160 -2.35 -1.25 -49.68
CA LYS A 160 -2.02 -2.70 -49.66
C LYS A 160 -0.69 -3.09 -49.01
N ASN A 161 0.05 -2.14 -48.42
CA ASN A 161 1.47 -2.33 -48.10
C ASN A 161 1.81 -2.41 -46.60
N HIS A 162 0.84 -2.58 -45.69
CA HIS A 162 1.15 -2.72 -44.26
C HIS A 162 1.38 -4.20 -43.91
N SER A 163 2.64 -4.58 -43.76
CA SER A 163 3.09 -5.97 -43.53
C SER A 163 3.26 -6.34 -42.05
N SER A 164 2.78 -5.54 -41.10
CA SER A 164 2.80 -5.90 -39.67
C SER A 164 1.54 -5.46 -38.92
N LEU A 165 1.05 -6.34 -38.05
CA LEU A 165 -0.08 -6.12 -37.14
C LEU A 165 0.08 -4.82 -36.31
N VAL A 166 1.31 -4.49 -35.92
CA VAL A 166 1.67 -3.29 -35.14
C VAL A 166 1.34 -2.01 -35.92
N SER A 167 1.59 -1.99 -37.24
CA SER A 167 1.29 -0.83 -38.09
C SER A 167 -0.21 -0.58 -38.24
N LEU A 168 -1.02 -1.66 -38.22
CA LEU A 168 -2.47 -1.61 -38.26
C LEU A 168 -3.09 -1.21 -36.92
N GLU A 169 -2.36 -1.33 -35.81
CA GLU A 169 -2.81 -0.95 -34.47
C GLU A 169 -2.57 0.55 -34.21
N GLU A 170 -1.43 1.10 -34.65
CA GLU A 170 -1.08 2.53 -34.55
C GLU A 170 -1.97 3.44 -35.43
N GLU A 171 -2.25 3.06 -36.67
CA GLU A 171 -3.12 3.82 -37.60
C GLU A 171 -4.61 3.75 -37.21
N ARG A 172 -4.95 2.85 -36.28
CA ARG A 172 -6.31 2.55 -35.85
C ARG A 172 -6.64 3.14 -34.48
N ASN A 173 -5.68 3.22 -33.58
CA ASN A 173 -5.79 3.97 -32.32
C ASN A 173 -6.03 5.47 -32.56
N THR A 174 -5.65 5.97 -33.73
CA THR A 174 -5.95 7.34 -34.19
C THR A 174 -7.35 7.51 -34.81
N ASN A 175 -8.08 6.41 -35.11
CA ASN A 175 -9.35 6.42 -35.87
C ASN A 175 -10.54 5.71 -35.16
N SER A 176 -10.42 5.36 -33.88
CA SER A 176 -11.32 4.41 -33.17
C SER A 176 -12.68 4.96 -32.70
N GLY A 177 -13.15 6.10 -33.20
CA GLY A 177 -14.45 6.67 -32.82
C GLY A 177 -15.68 5.94 -33.37
N LEU A 178 -15.55 5.07 -34.38
CA LEU A 178 -16.70 4.47 -35.07
C LEU A 178 -16.50 2.97 -35.33
N PHE A 179 -17.16 2.16 -34.49
CA PHE A 179 -17.47 0.75 -34.64
C PHE A 179 -16.34 -0.27 -34.41
N GLY A 180 -16.54 -1.13 -33.41
CA GLY A 180 -15.89 -2.44 -33.32
C GLY A 180 -16.31 -3.29 -34.51
N THR A 181 -15.62 -3.14 -35.64
CA THR A 181 -15.84 -3.94 -36.84
C THR A 181 -15.79 -5.42 -36.46
N PRO A 182 -16.64 -6.30 -37.01
CA PRO A 182 -16.61 -7.73 -36.72
C PRO A 182 -15.17 -8.32 -36.81
N LEU A 183 -14.36 -7.84 -37.75
CA LEU A 183 -12.95 -8.23 -37.91
C LEU A 183 -12.08 -7.91 -36.68
N PHE A 184 -12.32 -6.82 -35.97
CA PHE A 184 -11.60 -6.49 -34.73
C PHE A 184 -11.83 -7.56 -33.67
N MET A 185 -13.11 -7.82 -33.36
CA MET A 185 -13.50 -8.82 -32.37
C MET A 185 -12.97 -10.21 -32.74
N PHE A 186 -12.90 -10.50 -34.04
CA PHE A 186 -12.25 -11.70 -34.55
C PHE A 186 -10.75 -11.70 -34.23
N PHE A 187 -9.97 -10.70 -34.68
CA PHE A 187 -8.52 -10.67 -34.43
C PHE A 187 -8.17 -10.62 -32.95
N THR A 188 -8.93 -9.92 -32.11
CA THR A 188 -8.76 -9.95 -30.65
C THR A 188 -8.98 -11.36 -30.09
N LYS A 189 -10.04 -12.06 -30.53
CA LYS A 189 -10.26 -13.46 -30.14
C LYS A 189 -9.14 -14.38 -30.63
N MET A 190 -8.64 -14.18 -31.84
CA MET A 190 -7.54 -14.97 -32.37
C MET A 190 -6.23 -14.71 -31.62
N LYS A 191 -5.92 -13.46 -31.28
CA LYS A 191 -4.76 -13.10 -30.46
C LYS A 191 -4.84 -13.77 -29.10
N ASN A 192 -5.98 -13.67 -28.42
CA ASN A 192 -6.19 -14.32 -27.13
C ASN A 192 -6.10 -15.85 -27.24
N PHE A 193 -6.63 -16.43 -28.32
CA PHE A 193 -6.49 -17.87 -28.57
C PHE A 193 -5.03 -18.28 -28.73
N VAL A 194 -4.24 -17.55 -29.52
CA VAL A 194 -2.81 -17.82 -29.68
C VAL A 194 -2.09 -17.66 -28.35
N LYS A 195 -2.38 -16.60 -27.59
CA LYS A 195 -1.81 -16.37 -26.26
C LYS A 195 -2.05 -17.53 -25.30
N GLU A 196 -3.28 -18.01 -25.15
CA GLU A 196 -3.59 -19.13 -24.25
C GLU A 196 -2.85 -20.42 -24.67
N ASN A 197 -2.78 -20.70 -25.97
CA ASN A 197 -2.07 -21.89 -26.46
C ASN A 197 -0.54 -21.75 -26.35
N VAL A 198 0.00 -20.54 -26.49
CA VAL A 198 1.41 -20.26 -26.22
C VAL A 198 1.71 -20.50 -24.74
N LEU A 199 0.84 -20.04 -23.83
CA LEU A 199 0.96 -20.29 -22.40
C LEU A 199 0.88 -21.79 -22.06
N ASP A 200 -0.07 -22.51 -22.64
CA ASP A 200 -0.20 -23.95 -22.45
C ASP A 200 1.06 -24.67 -22.98
N PHE A 201 1.59 -24.25 -24.14
CA PHE A 201 2.82 -24.79 -24.71
C PHE A 201 4.06 -24.50 -23.84
N ILE A 202 4.21 -23.28 -23.34
CA ILE A 202 5.27 -22.92 -22.40
C ILE A 202 5.20 -23.84 -21.17
N THR A 203 3.97 -24.09 -20.68
CA THR A 203 3.71 -24.94 -19.52
C THR A 203 4.06 -26.41 -19.77
N GLU A 204 3.69 -26.94 -20.94
CA GLU A 204 4.05 -28.30 -21.37
C GLU A 204 5.57 -28.52 -21.46
N ASN A 205 6.32 -27.46 -21.73
CA ASN A 205 7.80 -27.48 -21.75
C ASN A 205 8.42 -27.29 -20.36
N GLY A 206 7.62 -27.33 -19.30
CA GLY A 206 8.08 -27.38 -17.91
C GLY A 206 8.18 -26.03 -17.20
N ALA A 207 7.78 -24.94 -17.86
CA ALA A 207 7.55 -23.68 -17.16
C ALA A 207 6.24 -23.77 -16.36
N LYS A 208 6.12 -23.03 -15.26
CA LYS A 208 4.88 -23.06 -14.49
C LYS A 208 3.91 -22.02 -15.02
N ARG A 209 2.66 -22.45 -15.23
CA ARG A 209 1.56 -21.51 -15.54
C ARG A 209 1.30 -20.68 -14.30
N ASN A 210 1.86 -19.47 -14.25
CA ASN A 210 1.67 -18.59 -13.12
C ASN A 210 0.84 -17.37 -13.58
N PRO A 211 -0.50 -17.52 -13.64
CA PRO A 211 -1.40 -16.46 -14.12
C PRO A 211 -1.36 -15.20 -13.24
N GLY A 212 -0.77 -15.29 -12.04
CA GLY A 212 -0.59 -14.18 -11.10
C GLY A 212 0.76 -13.44 -11.17
N LEU A 213 1.69 -13.84 -12.06
CA LEU A 213 3.02 -13.22 -12.17
C LEU A 213 2.98 -11.72 -12.45
N LEU A 214 1.87 -11.21 -13.00
CA LEU A 214 1.68 -9.79 -13.27
C LEU A 214 1.14 -8.99 -12.08
N THR A 215 0.57 -9.65 -11.05
CA THR A 215 -0.18 -8.94 -10.00
C THR A 215 0.55 -8.83 -8.67
N LYS A 216 1.32 -9.84 -8.25
CA LYS A 216 2.19 -9.77 -7.07
C LYS A 216 3.35 -10.74 -7.24
N LEU A 217 4.56 -10.23 -7.49
CA LEU A 217 5.77 -11.03 -7.45
C LEU A 217 6.01 -11.52 -6.03
N ASN A 218 5.92 -12.84 -5.82
CA ASN A 218 6.49 -13.44 -4.63
C ASN A 218 7.98 -13.69 -4.89
N TYR A 219 8.80 -13.36 -3.92
CA TYR A 219 10.24 -13.59 -3.95
C TYR A 219 10.62 -15.05 -4.19
N ASN A 220 9.80 -15.97 -3.66
CA ASN A 220 9.96 -17.41 -3.87
C ASN A 220 9.95 -17.81 -5.35
N ASP A 221 9.43 -16.95 -6.23
CA ASP A 221 9.33 -17.21 -7.65
C ASP A 221 10.63 -16.90 -8.41
N LEU A 222 11.69 -16.35 -7.80
CA LEU A 222 12.88 -15.94 -8.57
C LEU A 222 13.62 -17.11 -9.24
N GLU A 223 13.77 -18.24 -8.56
CA GLU A 223 14.36 -19.45 -9.17
C GLU A 223 13.49 -20.01 -10.29
N GLU A 224 12.17 -19.93 -10.10
CA GLU A 224 11.17 -20.33 -11.07
C GLU A 224 11.23 -19.42 -12.30
N LEU A 225 11.27 -18.11 -12.11
CA LEU A 225 11.46 -17.11 -13.16
C LEU A 225 12.77 -17.32 -13.93
N CYS A 226 13.87 -17.65 -13.24
CA CYS A 226 15.12 -17.99 -13.91
C CYS A 226 15.02 -19.27 -14.74
N ARG A 227 14.31 -20.28 -14.25
CA ARG A 227 14.03 -21.51 -15.01
C ARG A 227 13.15 -21.23 -16.23
N ASP A 228 12.06 -20.50 -16.03
CA ASP A 228 11.12 -20.12 -17.09
C ASP A 228 11.80 -19.26 -18.15
N ARG A 229 12.69 -18.34 -17.74
CA ARG A 229 13.57 -17.60 -18.64
C ARG A 229 14.42 -18.54 -19.50
N MET A 230 15.10 -19.53 -18.91
CA MET A 230 15.94 -20.47 -19.68
C MET A 230 15.13 -21.29 -20.68
N ILE A 231 13.92 -21.72 -20.30
CA ILE A 231 12.98 -22.42 -21.18
C ILE A 231 12.56 -21.51 -22.34
N LEU A 232 12.12 -20.29 -22.04
CA LEU A 232 11.72 -19.31 -23.05
C LEU A 232 12.86 -18.91 -23.99
N GLU A 233 14.07 -18.64 -23.47
CA GLU A 233 15.25 -18.35 -24.29
C GLU A 233 15.55 -19.52 -25.25
N THR A 234 15.37 -20.76 -24.79
CA THR A 234 15.55 -21.96 -25.62
C THR A 234 14.47 -22.07 -26.70
N LEU A 235 13.20 -21.83 -26.35
CA LEU A 235 12.07 -21.85 -27.29
C LEU A 235 12.19 -20.76 -28.36
N VAL A 236 12.46 -19.51 -27.93
CA VAL A 236 12.68 -18.34 -28.81
C VAL A 236 13.86 -18.56 -29.74
N SER A 237 14.95 -19.16 -29.26
CA SER A 237 16.14 -19.46 -30.06
C SER A 237 15.98 -20.68 -30.98
N SER A 238 14.91 -21.48 -30.81
CA SER A 238 14.69 -22.74 -31.54
C SER A 238 13.38 -22.73 -32.35
N PRO A 239 13.25 -21.94 -33.43
CA PRO A 239 12.03 -21.88 -34.25
C PRO A 239 11.57 -23.24 -34.78
N SER A 240 12.49 -24.19 -34.95
CA SER A 240 12.16 -25.54 -35.40
C SER A 240 11.29 -26.35 -34.44
N MET A 241 11.36 -26.08 -33.13
CA MET A 241 10.48 -26.72 -32.14
C MET A 241 9.06 -26.16 -32.27
N ILE A 242 8.94 -24.83 -32.30
CA ILE A 242 7.66 -24.12 -32.46
C ILE A 242 6.95 -24.57 -33.75
N ASN A 243 7.69 -24.63 -34.86
CA ASN A 243 7.17 -25.05 -36.16
C ASN A 243 6.68 -26.51 -36.20
N LYS A 244 7.25 -27.40 -35.38
CA LYS A 244 6.92 -28.83 -35.42
C LYS A 244 5.79 -29.22 -34.47
N SER A 245 5.67 -28.58 -33.31
CA SER A 245 4.68 -28.95 -32.29
C SER A 245 3.51 -27.97 -32.24
N LEU A 246 3.78 -26.69 -32.02
CA LEU A 246 2.77 -25.70 -31.66
C LEU A 246 2.01 -25.15 -32.88
N ILE A 247 2.70 -24.91 -33.98
CA ILE A 247 2.05 -24.36 -35.18
C ILE A 247 0.98 -25.33 -35.74
N PRO A 248 1.25 -26.64 -35.90
CA PRO A 248 0.24 -27.58 -36.35
C PRO A 248 -0.97 -27.69 -35.40
N SER A 249 -0.76 -27.61 -34.08
CA SER A 249 -1.87 -27.67 -33.11
C SER A 249 -2.74 -26.41 -33.12
N LEU A 250 -2.18 -25.27 -33.56
CA LEU A 250 -2.88 -23.99 -33.66
C LEU A 250 -3.59 -23.77 -34.99
N ILE A 251 -2.97 -24.12 -36.12
CA ILE A 251 -3.51 -23.81 -37.45
C ILE A 251 -4.89 -24.43 -37.65
N ASP A 252 -5.08 -25.71 -37.30
CA ASP A 252 -6.33 -26.42 -37.57
C ASP A 252 -7.53 -25.84 -36.77
N PRO A 253 -7.44 -25.64 -35.44
CA PRO A 253 -8.49 -24.95 -34.67
C PRO A 253 -8.73 -23.51 -35.13
N MET A 254 -7.66 -22.80 -35.52
CA MET A 254 -7.78 -21.42 -36.00
C MET A 254 -8.50 -21.37 -37.35
N LEU A 255 -8.14 -22.21 -38.31
CA LEU A 255 -8.83 -22.30 -39.61
C LEU A 255 -10.31 -22.65 -39.44
N LYS A 256 -10.64 -23.61 -38.58
CA LYS A 256 -12.05 -23.94 -38.25
C LYS A 256 -12.78 -22.74 -37.63
N SER A 257 -12.12 -21.99 -36.76
CA SER A 257 -12.67 -20.77 -36.17
C SER A 257 -12.86 -19.66 -37.20
N CYS A 258 -11.93 -19.52 -38.15
CA CYS A 258 -12.02 -18.61 -39.29
C CYS A 258 -13.22 -18.95 -40.18
N GLU A 259 -13.37 -20.22 -40.56
CA GLU A 259 -14.49 -20.69 -41.39
C GLU A 259 -15.84 -20.49 -40.71
N HIS A 260 -15.95 -20.87 -39.43
CA HIS A 260 -17.15 -20.66 -38.63
C HIS A 260 -17.50 -19.18 -38.49
N TRP A 261 -16.48 -18.34 -38.29
CA TRP A 261 -16.69 -16.91 -38.17
C TRP A 261 -17.09 -16.29 -39.50
N ALA A 262 -16.42 -16.65 -40.60
CA ALA A 262 -16.76 -16.23 -41.96
C ALA A 262 -18.20 -16.60 -42.33
N ALA A 263 -18.66 -17.79 -41.95
CA ALA A 263 -20.04 -18.24 -42.15
C ALA A 263 -21.08 -17.42 -41.35
N LYS A 264 -20.67 -16.79 -40.25
CA LYS A 264 -21.52 -15.95 -39.40
C LYS A 264 -21.56 -14.49 -39.82
N ILE A 265 -20.67 -14.03 -40.70
CA ILE A 265 -20.71 -12.67 -41.21
C ILE A 265 -21.96 -12.52 -42.08
N PRO A 266 -22.93 -11.66 -41.71
CA PRO A 266 -24.08 -11.38 -42.58
C PRO A 266 -23.59 -10.88 -43.94
N PRO A 267 -24.05 -11.45 -45.07
CA PRO A 267 -23.66 -11.00 -46.41
C PRO A 267 -23.94 -9.51 -46.68
N MET A 268 -24.81 -8.89 -45.88
CA MET A 268 -25.14 -7.47 -45.98
C MET A 268 -24.09 -6.53 -45.37
N LEU A 269 -23.20 -7.01 -44.48
CA LEU A 269 -22.16 -6.18 -43.86
C LEU A 269 -20.94 -5.99 -44.76
N PHE A 270 -20.73 -6.87 -45.75
CA PHE A 270 -19.64 -6.78 -46.71
C PHE A 270 -20.14 -7.08 -48.13
N PRO A 271 -20.12 -6.14 -49.08
CA PRO A 271 -20.44 -6.45 -50.47
C PRO A 271 -19.49 -7.58 -50.99
N PRO A 272 -19.97 -8.46 -51.89
CA PRO A 272 -19.30 -9.73 -52.25
C PRO A 272 -17.79 -9.68 -52.52
N PRO A 273 -17.22 -8.71 -53.27
CA PRO A 273 -15.76 -8.67 -53.48
C PRO A 273 -14.97 -8.40 -52.19
N ARG A 274 -15.57 -7.72 -51.20
CA ARG A 274 -14.92 -7.45 -49.89
C ARG A 274 -14.97 -8.66 -48.96
N LEU A 275 -15.99 -9.52 -49.09
CA LEU A 275 -16.07 -10.75 -48.30
C LEU A 275 -15.01 -11.75 -48.75
N GLU A 276 -14.85 -11.95 -50.06
CA GLU A 276 -13.80 -12.82 -50.61
C GLU A 276 -12.39 -12.31 -50.28
N GLU A 277 -12.18 -10.99 -50.34
CA GLU A 277 -10.93 -10.37 -49.90
C GLU A 277 -10.69 -10.55 -48.40
N ALA A 278 -11.70 -10.35 -47.55
CA ALA A 278 -11.59 -10.56 -46.10
C ALA A 278 -11.32 -12.04 -45.76
N VAL A 279 -11.99 -12.99 -46.42
CA VAL A 279 -11.73 -14.43 -46.24
C VAL A 279 -10.31 -14.77 -46.68
N LYS A 280 -9.86 -14.24 -47.83
CA LYS A 280 -8.50 -14.45 -48.32
C LYS A 280 -7.44 -13.82 -47.40
N GLU A 281 -7.75 -12.68 -46.80
CA GLU A 281 -6.90 -12.01 -45.81
C GLU A 281 -6.81 -12.82 -44.51
N ILE A 282 -7.95 -13.35 -44.02
CA ILE A 282 -7.99 -14.25 -42.86
C ILE A 282 -7.20 -15.53 -43.13
N SER A 283 -7.34 -16.14 -44.32
CA SER A 283 -6.58 -17.35 -44.68
C SER A 283 -5.07 -17.10 -44.80
N ARG A 284 -4.67 -15.96 -45.37
CA ARG A 284 -3.25 -15.55 -45.41
C ARG A 284 -2.70 -15.25 -44.03
N PHE A 285 -3.51 -14.64 -43.17
CA PHE A 285 -3.15 -14.40 -41.78
C PHE A 285 -2.83 -15.70 -41.05
N THR A 286 -3.65 -16.73 -41.25
CA THR A 286 -3.40 -18.05 -40.63
C THR A 286 -2.09 -18.71 -41.08
N THR A 287 -1.72 -18.66 -42.37
CA THR A 287 -0.51 -19.38 -42.82
C THR A 287 0.78 -18.61 -42.60
N ASP A 288 0.76 -17.30 -42.82
CA ASP A 288 2.00 -16.52 -42.93
C ASP A 288 2.28 -15.74 -41.63
N ASN A 289 1.23 -15.36 -40.90
CA ASN A 289 1.36 -14.50 -39.72
C ASN A 289 1.27 -15.24 -38.38
N ILE A 290 0.71 -16.46 -38.32
CA ILE A 290 0.67 -17.24 -37.06
C ILE A 290 2.07 -17.49 -36.49
N PRO A 291 3.07 -17.94 -37.26
CA PRO A 291 4.41 -18.13 -36.72
C PRO A 291 5.01 -16.84 -36.15
N ALA A 292 4.80 -15.72 -36.84
CA ALA A 292 5.26 -14.40 -36.37
C ALA A 292 4.52 -13.95 -35.10
N LEU A 293 3.21 -14.23 -34.98
CA LEU A 293 2.42 -13.90 -33.80
C LEU A 293 2.83 -14.74 -32.59
N ILE A 294 3.09 -16.04 -32.77
CA ILE A 294 3.60 -16.92 -31.72
C ILE A 294 4.98 -16.44 -31.25
N GLN A 295 5.88 -16.13 -32.19
CA GLN A 295 7.21 -15.62 -31.89
C GLN A 295 7.11 -14.31 -31.09
N ALA A 296 6.26 -13.38 -31.51
CA ALA A 296 6.05 -12.12 -30.81
C ALA A 296 5.51 -12.33 -29.39
N GLU A 297 4.56 -13.25 -29.19
CA GLU A 297 4.01 -13.55 -27.85
C GLU A 297 5.07 -14.21 -26.93
N LEU A 298 5.90 -15.11 -27.47
CA LEU A 298 7.02 -15.70 -26.73
C LEU A 298 8.07 -14.65 -26.32
N GLU A 299 8.39 -13.73 -27.23
CA GLU A 299 9.30 -12.61 -26.96
C GLU A 299 8.72 -11.61 -25.94
N GLU A 300 7.42 -11.35 -26.00
CA GLU A 300 6.68 -10.54 -25.01
C GLU A 300 6.77 -11.18 -23.62
N HIS A 301 6.45 -12.47 -23.50
CA HIS A 301 6.58 -13.21 -22.24
C HIS A 301 8.01 -13.25 -21.71
N LEU A 302 9.00 -13.47 -22.58
CA LEU A 302 10.41 -13.43 -22.18
C LEU A 302 10.80 -12.04 -21.66
N THR A 303 10.34 -10.98 -22.32
CA THR A 303 10.59 -9.59 -21.91
C THR A 303 9.98 -9.31 -20.54
N ASP A 304 8.75 -9.78 -20.29
CA ASP A 304 8.09 -9.67 -18.99
C ASP A 304 8.88 -10.40 -17.91
N ILE A 305 9.29 -11.66 -18.12
CA ILE A 305 10.10 -12.40 -17.15
C ILE A 305 11.44 -11.71 -16.86
N LEU A 306 12.11 -11.20 -17.90
CA LEU A 306 13.37 -10.46 -17.72
C LEU A 306 13.18 -9.18 -16.90
N ARG A 307 12.05 -8.46 -17.08
CA ARG A 307 11.69 -7.31 -16.26
C ARG A 307 11.49 -7.72 -14.81
N LEU A 308 10.71 -8.77 -14.55
CA LEU A 308 10.43 -9.26 -13.19
C LEU A 308 11.71 -9.69 -12.46
N ILE A 309 12.61 -10.42 -13.15
CA ILE A 309 13.93 -10.79 -12.61
C ILE A 309 14.74 -9.54 -12.25
N ARG A 310 14.78 -8.54 -13.14
CA ARG A 310 15.51 -7.29 -12.91
C ARG A 310 14.94 -6.51 -11.72
N ASP A 311 13.63 -6.45 -11.59
CA ASP A 311 12.97 -5.74 -10.49
C ASP A 311 13.26 -6.43 -9.15
N SER A 312 13.19 -7.76 -9.10
CA SER A 312 13.62 -8.54 -7.92
C SER A 312 15.09 -8.32 -7.61
N GLN A 313 15.99 -8.33 -8.60
CA GLN A 313 17.42 -8.03 -8.40
C GLN A 313 17.66 -6.63 -7.84
N ASN A 314 16.96 -5.62 -8.38
CA ASN A 314 17.03 -4.24 -7.89
C ASN A 314 16.55 -4.13 -6.45
N ARG A 315 15.47 -4.83 -6.08
CA ARG A 315 14.94 -4.82 -4.71
C ARG A 315 15.92 -5.48 -3.73
N MET A 316 16.48 -6.63 -4.08
CA MET A 316 17.54 -7.29 -3.28
C MET A 316 18.77 -6.38 -3.12
N ALA A 317 19.17 -5.68 -4.18
CA ALA A 317 20.28 -4.73 -4.12
C ALA A 317 20.00 -3.56 -3.16
N LYS A 318 18.77 -3.05 -3.10
CA LYS A 318 18.37 -1.99 -2.14
C LYS A 318 18.43 -2.47 -0.69
N ILE A 319 18.04 -3.72 -0.43
CA ILE A 319 18.12 -4.34 0.89
C ILE A 319 19.59 -4.48 1.32
N LEU A 320 20.43 -5.05 0.47
CA LEU A 320 21.87 -5.22 0.75
C LEU A 320 22.59 -3.89 0.99
N LYS A 321 22.21 -2.84 0.25
CA LYS A 321 22.76 -1.48 0.45
C LYS A 321 22.24 -0.77 1.71
N GLY A 322 21.29 -1.38 2.43
CA GLY A 322 20.66 -0.79 3.60
C GLY A 322 19.68 0.36 3.29
N GLU A 323 19.31 0.58 2.02
CA GLU A 323 18.39 1.65 1.63
C GLU A 323 16.99 1.42 2.21
N THR A 324 16.51 0.17 2.11
CA THR A 324 15.20 -0.22 2.67
C THR A 324 15.17 -0.05 4.18
N LYS A 325 16.24 -0.46 4.88
CA LYS A 325 16.39 -0.24 6.33
C LYS A 325 16.36 1.24 6.68
N MET A 326 17.13 2.09 5.99
CA MET A 326 17.12 3.54 6.24
C MET A 326 15.73 4.16 6.03
N ASN A 327 15.00 3.72 5.01
CA ASN A 327 13.64 4.18 4.75
C ASN A 327 12.68 3.72 5.85
N LEU A 328 12.79 2.47 6.30
CA LEU A 328 12.02 1.95 7.43
C LEU A 328 12.30 2.74 8.72
N CYS A 329 13.58 2.97 9.04
CA CYS A 329 13.95 3.72 10.25
C CYS A 329 13.42 5.17 10.21
N ARG A 330 13.46 5.83 9.04
CA ARG A 330 12.84 7.16 8.90
C ARG A 330 11.33 7.11 9.09
N TRP A 331 10.68 6.10 8.50
CA TRP A 331 9.24 5.92 8.59
C TRP A 331 8.80 5.66 10.04
N TRP A 332 9.36 4.66 10.74
CA TRP A 332 8.89 4.32 12.09
C TRP A 332 9.13 5.46 13.08
N LEU A 333 10.17 6.28 12.90
CA LEU A 333 10.53 7.32 13.87
C LEU A 333 9.53 8.47 13.74
N SER A 334 9.21 8.82 12.49
CA SER A 334 8.15 9.78 12.20
C SER A 334 6.78 9.26 12.61
N HIS A 335 6.51 7.95 12.44
CA HIS A 335 5.26 7.33 12.86
C HIS A 335 5.08 7.38 14.37
N ILE A 336 6.10 6.97 15.15
CA ILE A 336 6.11 7.05 16.62
C ILE A 336 5.93 8.49 17.08
N GLU A 337 6.66 9.45 16.49
CA GLU A 337 6.52 10.88 16.81
C GLU A 337 5.08 11.37 16.61
N ASN A 338 4.50 11.10 15.43
CA ASN A 338 3.13 11.50 15.12
C ASN A 338 2.09 10.84 16.05
N ARG A 339 2.28 9.56 16.39
CA ARG A 339 1.37 8.83 17.28
C ARG A 339 1.45 9.39 18.70
N VAL A 340 2.65 9.68 19.20
CA VAL A 340 2.88 10.30 20.52
C VAL A 340 2.28 11.70 20.58
N ASP A 341 2.52 12.53 19.56
CA ASP A 341 1.96 13.88 19.50
C ASP A 341 0.42 13.85 19.52
N ASN A 342 -0.20 12.98 18.71
CA ASN A 342 -1.65 12.79 18.73
C ASN A 342 -2.17 12.28 20.08
N PHE A 343 -1.46 11.35 20.71
CA PHE A 343 -1.80 10.84 22.04
C PHE A 343 -1.76 11.94 23.11
N LEU A 344 -0.78 12.84 23.04
CA LEU A 344 -0.66 13.99 23.93
C LEU A 344 -1.76 15.03 23.66
N ILE A 345 -2.01 15.39 22.40
CA ILE A 345 -3.05 16.34 22.00
C ILE A 345 -4.42 15.91 22.51
N THR A 346 -4.78 14.63 22.34
CA THR A 346 -6.06 14.08 22.81
C THR A 346 -6.25 14.17 24.33
N ARG A 347 -5.17 14.34 25.10
CA ARG A 347 -5.17 14.53 26.57
C ARG A 347 -5.02 16.00 26.98
N GLY A 348 -5.07 16.93 26.02
CA GLY A 348 -5.02 18.37 26.28
C GLY A 348 -3.62 18.97 26.27
N TYR A 349 -2.60 18.25 25.79
CA TYR A 349 -1.27 18.81 25.61
C TYR A 349 -1.25 19.87 24.50
N VAL A 350 -0.63 21.01 24.77
CA VAL A 350 -0.51 22.12 23.80
C VAL A 350 0.91 22.17 23.21
N HIS A 351 1.11 21.65 22.00
CA HIS A 351 2.45 21.59 21.36
C HIS A 351 3.12 22.96 21.17
N ASN A 352 2.34 24.00 20.86
CA ASN A 352 2.86 25.34 20.62
C ASN A 352 3.07 26.16 21.92
N SER A 353 3.03 25.51 23.08
CA SER A 353 3.29 26.16 24.38
C SER A 353 4.73 26.65 24.51
N LEU A 354 5.69 25.94 23.92
CA LEU A 354 7.09 26.37 23.82
C LEU A 354 7.40 26.86 22.41
N PRO A 355 7.94 28.08 22.25
CA PRO A 355 8.47 28.49 20.96
C PRO A 355 9.74 27.70 20.63
N GLN A 356 10.01 27.46 19.35
CA GLN A 356 11.20 26.71 18.90
C GLN A 356 12.53 27.27 19.46
N ASN A 357 12.56 28.56 19.80
CA ASN A 357 13.68 29.25 20.42
C ASN A 357 13.40 29.64 21.89
N TYR A 358 12.79 28.75 22.67
CA TYR A 358 12.35 28.99 24.07
C TYR A 358 13.45 29.43 25.04
N LEU A 359 14.73 29.21 24.71
CA LEU A 359 15.86 29.75 25.48
C LEU A 359 16.04 31.27 25.30
N ASN A 360 15.59 31.82 24.17
CA ASN A 360 15.75 33.23 23.82
C ASN A 360 14.45 34.03 23.97
N LYS A 361 13.31 33.43 23.59
CA LYS A 361 11.97 34.03 23.69
C LYS A 361 11.17 33.30 24.77
N PRO A 362 10.56 34.01 25.75
CA PRO A 362 9.74 33.34 26.75
C PRO A 362 8.49 32.73 26.10
N PRO A 363 7.97 31.62 26.66
CA PRO A 363 6.62 31.15 26.36
C PRO A 363 5.59 32.27 26.52
N GLU A 364 4.55 32.25 25.70
CA GLU A 364 3.47 33.23 25.78
C GLU A 364 2.64 33.05 27.06
N ASP A 365 2.48 31.79 27.49
CA ASP A 365 1.77 31.41 28.69
C ASP A 365 2.55 30.33 29.47
N MET A 366 3.13 30.73 30.60
CA MET A 366 3.86 29.79 31.48
C MET A 366 2.93 28.82 32.21
N ASP A 367 1.67 29.16 32.42
CA ASP A 367 0.71 28.28 33.08
C ASP A 367 0.38 27.08 32.18
N VAL A 368 0.34 27.28 30.85
CA VAL A 368 0.20 26.18 29.88
C VAL A 368 1.42 25.26 29.90
N VAL A 369 2.63 25.81 29.98
CA VAL A 369 3.87 25.02 30.08
C VAL A 369 3.86 24.16 31.36
N LEU A 370 3.43 24.72 32.49
CA LEU A 370 3.30 23.99 33.75
C LEU A 370 2.22 22.89 33.66
N LYS A 371 1.05 23.17 33.06
CA LYS A 371 0.01 22.16 32.84
C LYS A 371 0.50 21.00 31.95
N ASN A 372 1.20 21.32 30.87
CA ASN A 372 1.81 20.31 30.00
C ASN A 372 2.83 19.45 30.76
N LYS A 373 3.63 20.06 31.64
CA LYS A 373 4.59 19.33 32.48
C LYS A 373 3.86 18.41 33.45
N THR A 374 2.82 18.90 34.15
CA THR A 374 2.02 18.07 35.06
C THR A 374 1.39 16.89 34.31
N LEU A 375 0.83 17.11 33.12
CA LEU A 375 0.27 16.04 32.30
C LEU A 375 1.33 14.97 31.95
N LEU A 376 2.54 15.37 31.57
CA LEU A 376 3.62 14.42 31.27
C LEU A 376 4.13 13.71 32.52
N GLU A 377 4.22 14.40 33.65
CA GLU A 377 4.53 13.78 34.95
C GLU A 377 3.47 12.75 35.33
N GLU A 378 2.18 13.03 35.11
CA GLU A 378 1.10 12.06 35.31
C GLU A 378 1.24 10.85 34.37
N ILE A 379 1.52 11.08 33.08
CA ILE A 379 1.74 10.02 32.08
C ILE A 379 2.93 9.12 32.44
N ILE A 380 4.06 9.70 32.86
CA ILE A 380 5.32 8.99 33.14
C ILE A 380 5.33 8.38 34.55
N LEU A 381 4.90 9.12 35.58
CA LEU A 381 4.96 8.64 36.97
C LEU A 381 3.82 7.67 37.30
N GLU A 382 2.69 7.77 36.62
CA GLU A 382 1.59 6.81 36.78
C GLU A 382 1.69 5.60 35.84
N GLU A 383 2.89 5.36 35.27
CA GLU A 383 3.20 4.12 34.56
C GLU A 383 2.65 2.92 35.34
N GLY A 384 1.76 2.15 34.70
CA GLY A 384 1.00 0.99 35.19
C GLY A 384 0.04 1.17 36.37
N LYS A 385 -0.37 2.40 36.68
CA LYS A 385 -1.71 2.62 37.30
C LYS A 385 -2.84 2.66 36.27
N GLY A 386 -2.50 2.66 34.98
CA GLY A 386 -3.45 2.62 33.87
C GLY A 386 -4.25 3.91 33.66
N GLY A 387 -3.95 5.00 34.38
CA GLY A 387 -4.76 6.22 34.39
C GLY A 387 -4.90 6.90 33.02
N HIS A 388 -3.85 6.82 32.19
CA HIS A 388 -3.82 7.49 30.89
C HIS A 388 -3.83 6.53 29.69
N GLY A 389 -3.98 5.21 29.88
CA GLY A 389 -3.98 4.24 28.78
C GLY A 389 -2.67 4.20 27.96
N VAL A 390 -1.52 4.46 28.62
CA VAL A 390 -0.20 4.49 27.96
C VAL A 390 0.21 3.08 27.51
N GLU A 391 -0.11 2.06 28.30
CA GLU A 391 0.19 0.66 27.99
C GLU A 391 -0.52 0.21 26.72
N ASP A 392 -1.83 0.42 26.63
CA ASP A 392 -2.62 0.09 25.44
C ASP A 392 -2.10 0.86 24.20
N PHE A 393 -1.80 2.15 24.36
CA PHE A 393 -1.22 2.95 23.31
C PHE A 393 0.16 2.45 22.85
N MET A 394 1.02 2.01 23.76
CA MET A 394 2.32 1.43 23.39
C MET A 394 2.15 0.14 22.60
N VAL A 395 1.22 -0.73 23.02
CA VAL A 395 0.92 -1.98 22.29
C VAL A 395 0.43 -1.67 20.87
N GLU A 396 -0.52 -0.74 20.72
CA GLU A 396 -1.00 -0.30 19.40
C GLU A 396 0.16 0.19 18.49
N VAL A 397 1.04 1.04 19.01
CA VAL A 397 2.17 1.57 18.23
C VAL A 397 3.19 0.48 17.92
N CYS A 398 3.45 -0.44 18.85
CA CYS A 398 4.32 -1.59 18.61
C CYS A 398 3.77 -2.47 17.50
N ASP A 399 2.48 -2.82 17.52
CA ASP A 399 1.84 -3.65 16.49
C ASP A 399 1.92 -2.99 15.11
N GLU A 400 1.56 -1.70 15.01
CA GLU A 400 1.66 -0.92 13.77
C GLU A 400 3.09 -0.89 13.20
N VAL A 401 4.12 -0.79 14.05
CA VAL A 401 5.53 -0.80 13.64
C VAL A 401 5.97 -2.22 13.26
N TYR A 402 5.59 -3.23 14.03
CA TYR A 402 6.03 -4.61 13.82
C TYR A 402 5.46 -5.25 12.57
N ASP A 403 4.25 -4.88 12.14
CA ASP A 403 3.70 -5.31 10.85
C ASP A 403 4.65 -4.97 9.67
N VAL A 404 5.25 -3.79 9.70
CA VAL A 404 6.19 -3.34 8.64
C VAL A 404 7.59 -3.93 8.86
N VAL A 405 8.03 -4.04 10.11
CA VAL A 405 9.33 -4.66 10.45
C VAL A 405 9.36 -6.14 10.06
N ASP A 406 8.29 -6.88 10.31
CA ASP A 406 8.18 -8.30 9.97
C ASP A 406 8.20 -8.48 8.44
N SER A 407 7.52 -7.61 7.68
CA SER A 407 7.65 -7.60 6.22
C SER A 407 9.10 -7.39 5.76
N LEU A 408 9.85 -6.46 6.35
CA LEU A 408 11.26 -6.29 6.01
C LEU A 408 12.10 -7.51 6.44
N ARG A 409 11.83 -8.07 7.62
CA ARG A 409 12.55 -9.23 8.14
C ARG A 409 12.44 -10.41 7.18
N ASP A 410 11.24 -10.67 6.67
CA ASP A 410 10.99 -11.76 5.72
C ASP A 410 11.72 -11.50 4.39
N GLU A 411 11.77 -10.25 3.93
CA GLU A 411 12.56 -9.85 2.76
C GLU A 411 14.08 -10.04 2.97
N MET A 412 14.58 -9.72 4.17
CA MET A 412 15.99 -9.92 4.52
C MET A 412 16.34 -11.41 4.57
N LEU A 413 15.49 -12.22 5.19
CA LEU A 413 15.67 -13.68 5.25
C LEU A 413 15.72 -14.28 3.85
N PHE A 414 14.82 -13.86 2.98
CA PHE A 414 14.83 -14.28 1.58
C PHE A 414 16.14 -13.91 0.86
N VAL A 415 16.61 -12.67 1.02
CA VAL A 415 17.88 -12.23 0.41
C VAL A 415 19.05 -13.07 0.92
N MET A 416 19.05 -13.37 2.23
CA MET A 416 20.04 -14.25 2.83
C MET A 416 19.97 -15.65 2.24
N GLU A 417 18.81 -16.30 2.17
CA GLU A 417 18.67 -17.65 1.59
C GLU A 417 19.12 -17.73 0.13
N LYS A 418 18.72 -16.78 -0.73
CA LYS A 418 19.00 -16.88 -2.18
C LYS A 418 20.43 -16.61 -2.58
N LYS A 419 21.18 -15.80 -1.83
CA LYS A 419 22.61 -15.60 -2.12
C LYS A 419 23.41 -16.88 -1.90
N TRP A 420 22.94 -17.80 -1.05
CA TRP A 420 23.57 -19.10 -0.84
C TRP A 420 23.34 -20.07 -2.01
N VAL A 421 22.31 -19.86 -2.83
CA VAL A 421 21.97 -20.71 -3.98
C VAL A 421 22.79 -20.34 -5.24
N GLY A 422 23.68 -19.35 -5.16
CA GLY A 422 24.60 -19.02 -6.26
C GLY A 422 23.93 -18.40 -7.47
N LEU A 423 22.74 -17.81 -7.30
CA LEU A 423 22.14 -16.96 -8.33
C LEU A 423 23.14 -15.85 -8.68
N PRO A 424 23.41 -15.59 -9.97
CA PRO A 424 24.27 -14.50 -10.41
C PRO A 424 23.54 -13.17 -10.17
N VAL A 425 23.45 -12.80 -8.90
CA VAL A 425 23.04 -11.47 -8.48
C VAL A 425 24.19 -10.57 -8.90
N LEU A 426 23.95 -9.78 -9.95
CA LEU A 426 24.86 -8.80 -10.57
C LEU A 426 25.36 -7.69 -9.62
N VAL A 427 25.17 -7.85 -8.32
CA VAL A 427 25.65 -6.90 -7.33
C VAL A 427 27.04 -7.37 -6.92
N GLU A 428 28.04 -6.54 -7.22
CA GLU A 428 29.38 -6.57 -6.63
C GLU A 428 29.32 -6.32 -5.11
N SER A 429 28.45 -7.03 -4.39
CA SER A 429 28.29 -6.93 -2.95
C SER A 429 29.51 -7.55 -2.30
N GLY A 430 30.16 -6.82 -1.39
CA GLY A 430 31.26 -7.35 -0.61
C GLY A 430 30.77 -8.48 0.29
N GLU A 431 31.68 -9.37 0.71
CA GLU A 431 31.39 -10.39 1.74
C GLU A 431 30.77 -9.76 3.00
N ASN A 432 31.22 -8.55 3.35
CA ASN A 432 30.73 -7.76 4.48
C ASN A 432 29.23 -7.39 4.42
N ASP A 433 28.61 -7.34 3.23
CA ASP A 433 27.22 -6.88 3.10
C ASP A 433 26.24 -7.90 3.69
N LEU A 434 26.56 -9.20 3.62
CA LEU A 434 25.74 -10.24 4.24
C LEU A 434 25.86 -10.25 5.75
N ASP A 435 27.07 -10.09 6.29
CA ASP A 435 27.29 -10.01 7.73
C ASP A 435 26.61 -8.77 8.32
N ASN A 436 26.57 -7.67 7.57
CA ASN A 436 25.78 -6.49 7.93
C ASN A 436 24.28 -6.80 7.95
N LEU A 437 23.79 -7.49 6.91
CA LEU A 437 22.38 -7.85 6.79
C LEU A 437 21.93 -8.80 7.91
N GLN A 438 22.74 -9.80 8.25
CA GLN A 438 22.49 -10.72 9.36
C GLN A 438 22.43 -9.99 10.70
N ARG A 439 23.39 -9.09 10.96
CA ARG A 439 23.39 -8.26 12.19
C ARG A 439 22.14 -7.39 12.28
N ASP A 440 21.69 -6.84 11.17
CA ASP A 440 20.48 -6.02 11.10
C ASP A 440 19.23 -6.87 11.33
N TYR A 441 19.17 -8.07 10.76
CA TYR A 441 18.11 -9.06 11.03
C TYR A 441 18.06 -9.42 12.53
N ASP A 442 19.20 -9.78 13.13
CA ASP A 442 19.31 -10.15 14.54
C ASP A 442 18.95 -8.99 15.47
N TYR A 443 19.23 -7.75 15.05
CA TYR A 443 18.81 -6.55 15.78
C TYR A 443 17.28 -6.45 15.82
N LEU A 444 16.61 -6.58 14.67
CA LEU A 444 15.14 -6.48 14.58
C LEU A 444 14.44 -7.59 15.38
N VAL A 445 14.97 -8.82 15.34
CA VAL A 445 14.46 -9.94 16.14
C VAL A 445 14.61 -9.67 17.63
N ARG A 446 15.79 -9.21 18.07
CA ARG A 446 16.03 -8.87 19.49
C ARG A 446 15.17 -7.70 19.95
N MET A 447 14.92 -6.72 19.08
CA MET A 447 14.07 -5.57 19.36
C MET A 447 12.65 -6.02 19.67
N LYS A 448 12.05 -6.86 18.79
CA LYS A 448 10.70 -7.42 18.99
C LYS A 448 10.58 -8.25 20.26
N LYS A 449 11.54 -9.16 20.48
CA LYS A 449 11.56 -10.00 21.69
C LYS A 449 11.60 -9.15 22.98
N MET A 450 12.31 -8.03 22.96
CA MET A 450 12.39 -7.15 24.12
C MET A 450 11.05 -6.46 24.40
N ASP A 451 10.33 -6.00 23.37
CA ASP A 451 8.98 -5.45 23.53
C ASP A 451 7.98 -6.51 24.04
N GLU A 452 8.06 -7.75 23.54
CA GLU A 452 7.26 -8.87 24.05
C GLU A 452 7.57 -9.19 25.53
N GLU A 453 8.84 -9.09 25.93
CA GLU A 453 9.25 -9.22 27.33
C GLU A 453 8.74 -8.07 28.19
N ILE A 454 8.80 -6.83 27.68
CA ILE A 454 8.24 -5.65 28.35
C ILE A 454 6.73 -5.82 28.55
N ALA A 455 5.98 -6.20 27.51
CA ALA A 455 4.54 -6.43 27.60
C ALA A 455 4.19 -7.54 28.60
N ARG A 456 4.92 -8.67 28.58
CA ARG A 456 4.75 -9.76 29.56
C ARG A 456 5.08 -9.31 30.99
N ASN A 457 6.11 -8.48 31.16
CA ASN A 457 6.49 -7.96 32.46
C ASN A 457 5.48 -6.93 32.97
N MET A 458 4.92 -6.08 32.12
CA MET A 458 3.84 -5.16 32.51
C MET A 458 2.62 -5.92 33.01
N ALA A 459 2.25 -7.03 32.35
CA ALA A 459 1.16 -7.90 32.80
C ALA A 459 1.43 -8.54 34.17
N LYS A 460 2.69 -8.92 34.47
CA LYS A 460 3.09 -9.58 35.73
C LYS A 460 3.40 -8.61 36.87
N GLN A 461 3.99 -7.44 36.57
CA GLN A 461 4.45 -6.46 37.56
C GLN A 461 3.32 -5.72 38.27
N LYS A 462 2.05 -5.96 37.91
CA LYS A 462 0.92 -5.55 38.75
C LYS A 462 1.02 -6.11 40.20
N GLU A 463 1.82 -7.16 40.42
CA GLU A 463 2.02 -7.77 41.75
C GLU A 463 3.42 -7.57 42.38
N GLN A 464 4.48 -7.25 41.63
CA GLN A 464 5.87 -7.19 42.16
C GLN A 464 6.73 -6.13 41.45
N ARG A 465 6.67 -4.86 41.91
CA ARG A 465 7.31 -3.72 41.23
C ARG A 465 8.75 -3.38 41.62
N ASP A 466 9.30 -3.97 42.67
CA ASP A 466 10.36 -3.24 43.38
C ASP A 466 11.81 -3.50 42.92
N LYS A 467 12.14 -4.40 41.99
CA LYS A 467 13.58 -4.76 41.77
C LYS A 467 14.09 -5.10 40.35
N ALA A 468 13.33 -4.89 39.29
CA ALA A 468 13.85 -5.17 37.94
C ALA A 468 14.72 -4.01 37.42
N HIS A 469 16.02 -4.01 37.74
CA HIS A 469 16.98 -3.19 37.00
C HIS A 469 17.09 -3.75 35.56
N LEU A 470 16.60 -2.99 34.57
CA LEU A 470 16.82 -3.34 33.17
C LEU A 470 18.33 -3.39 32.90
N ALA A 471 18.81 -4.55 32.43
CA ALA A 471 20.15 -4.66 31.90
C ALA A 471 20.30 -3.71 30.71
N VAL A 472 21.41 -2.96 30.67
CA VAL A 472 21.73 -2.09 29.54
C VAL A 472 21.93 -2.98 28.32
N SER A 473 20.99 -2.92 27.37
CA SER A 473 21.04 -3.65 26.10
C SER A 473 21.43 -2.70 24.96
N ASP A 474 22.14 -3.24 23.97
CA ASP A 474 22.54 -2.52 22.75
C ASP A 474 21.35 -2.26 21.81
N VAL A 475 20.20 -2.87 22.10
CA VAL A 475 18.98 -2.80 21.30
C VAL A 475 17.96 -1.95 22.04
N VAL A 476 17.34 -1.01 21.33
CA VAL A 476 16.31 -0.14 21.89
C VAL A 476 14.95 -0.63 21.38
N PRO A 477 14.03 -1.05 22.26
CA PRO A 477 12.70 -1.50 21.88
C PRO A 477 11.84 -0.32 21.38
N VAL A 478 10.80 -0.60 20.61
CA VAL A 478 9.83 0.39 20.12
C VAL A 478 9.13 1.08 21.29
N ALA A 479 8.72 0.34 22.34
CA ALA A 479 8.17 0.97 23.54
C ALA A 479 9.19 1.91 24.22
N GLY A 480 10.48 1.54 24.18
CA GLY A 480 11.56 2.39 24.66
C GLY A 480 11.68 3.70 23.88
N LEU A 481 11.49 3.67 22.56
CA LEU A 481 11.47 4.87 21.70
C LEU A 481 10.25 5.76 21.98
N VAL A 482 9.08 5.16 22.20
CA VAL A 482 7.86 5.87 22.62
C VAL A 482 8.09 6.59 23.95
N MET A 483 8.61 5.87 24.96
CA MET A 483 8.90 6.45 26.27
C MET A 483 9.98 7.53 26.22
N ALA A 484 11.03 7.34 25.41
CA ALA A 484 12.03 8.36 25.18
C ALA A 484 11.42 9.66 24.66
N ARG A 485 10.39 9.60 23.82
CA ARG A 485 9.70 10.79 23.32
C ARG A 485 8.95 11.56 24.42
N PHE A 486 8.23 10.86 25.29
CA PHE A 486 7.61 11.50 26.46
C PHE A 486 8.64 12.18 27.36
N HIS A 487 9.77 11.50 27.64
CA HIS A 487 10.85 12.08 28.43
C HIS A 487 11.50 13.29 27.77
N ILE A 488 11.70 13.28 26.44
CA ILE A 488 12.24 14.44 25.70
C ILE A 488 11.33 15.65 25.91
N HIS A 489 10.02 15.52 25.71
CA HIS A 489 9.08 16.62 25.95
C HIS A 489 9.10 17.10 27.41
N SER A 490 9.20 16.18 28.37
CA SER A 490 9.30 16.54 29.80
C SER A 490 10.57 17.35 30.09
N CYS A 491 11.71 16.91 29.57
CA CYS A 491 13.00 17.59 29.72
C CYS A 491 13.00 18.99 29.08
N GLU A 492 12.38 19.15 27.91
CA GLU A 492 12.26 20.45 27.23
C GLU A 492 11.43 21.44 28.08
N LEU A 493 10.28 21.01 28.61
CA LEU A 493 9.44 21.81 29.49
C LEU A 493 10.16 22.16 30.80
N GLU A 494 10.82 21.19 31.43
CA GLU A 494 11.59 21.41 32.66
C GLU A 494 12.73 22.41 32.44
N THR A 495 13.45 22.27 31.33
CA THR A 495 14.52 23.20 30.94
C THR A 495 13.96 24.61 30.74
N ALA A 496 12.82 24.74 30.06
CA ALA A 496 12.16 26.02 29.85
C ALA A 496 11.73 26.67 31.18
N ILE A 497 11.06 25.93 32.06
CA ILE A 497 10.63 26.40 33.38
C ILE A 497 11.83 26.89 34.19
N TRP A 498 12.86 26.04 34.34
CA TRP A 498 14.07 26.39 35.08
C TRP A 498 14.75 27.65 34.54
N HIS A 499 14.86 27.76 33.20
CA HIS A 499 15.51 28.90 32.55
C HIS A 499 14.78 30.21 32.88
N TRP A 500 13.45 30.23 32.77
CA TRP A 500 12.65 31.45 32.94
C TRP A 500 12.40 31.81 34.40
N GLU A 501 12.25 30.84 35.30
CA GLU A 501 12.19 31.09 36.76
C GLU A 501 13.47 31.73 37.27
N LYS A 502 14.63 31.16 36.90
CA LYS A 502 15.94 31.72 37.29
C LYS A 502 16.13 33.13 36.78
N LYS A 503 15.67 33.42 35.55
CA LYS A 503 15.72 34.77 34.97
C LYS A 503 14.79 35.75 35.68
N ALA A 504 13.60 35.30 36.09
CA ALA A 504 12.68 36.09 36.91
C ALA A 504 13.27 36.40 38.28
N GLU A 505 13.88 35.42 38.95
CA GLU A 505 14.59 35.66 40.22
C GLU A 505 15.73 36.67 40.08
N MET A 506 16.52 36.58 39.01
CA MET A 506 17.61 37.52 38.77
C MET A 506 17.10 38.94 38.57
N LYS A 507 16.03 39.12 37.78
CA LYS A 507 15.38 40.42 37.59
C LYS A 507 14.81 40.98 38.89
N GLU A 508 14.20 40.14 39.73
CA GLU A 508 13.67 40.59 41.02
C GLU A 508 14.78 40.96 42.00
N LYS A 509 15.88 40.18 42.06
CA LYS A 509 17.07 40.52 42.84
C LYS A 509 17.69 41.85 42.37
N GLU A 510 17.70 42.12 41.06
CA GLU A 510 18.16 43.40 40.49
C GLU A 510 17.25 44.56 40.90
N ARG A 511 15.93 44.40 40.75
CA ARG A 511 14.93 45.39 41.19
C ARG A 511 15.05 45.72 42.68
N LEU A 512 15.24 44.70 43.53
CA LEU A 512 15.47 44.89 44.97
C LEU A 512 16.77 45.65 45.25
N ARG A 513 17.85 45.41 44.49
CA ARG A 513 19.10 46.18 44.60
C ARG A 513 18.91 47.63 44.21
N GLU A 514 18.14 47.91 43.15
CA GLU A 514 17.81 49.28 42.74
C GLU A 514 16.98 50.01 43.78
N LEU A 515 15.92 49.37 44.30
CA LEU A 515 15.12 49.93 45.39
C LEU A 515 15.98 50.24 46.62
N LYS A 516 16.87 49.32 47.02
CA LYS A 516 17.82 49.57 48.12
C LYS A 516 18.72 50.78 47.84
N LYS A 517 19.24 50.93 46.61
CA LYS A 517 20.02 52.14 46.24
C LYS A 517 19.19 53.42 46.38
N VAL A 518 17.94 53.41 45.92
CA VAL A 518 17.03 54.57 46.03
C VAL A 518 16.73 54.90 47.49
N PHE A 519 16.37 53.91 48.31
CA PHE A 519 16.09 54.12 49.73
C PHE A 519 17.32 54.60 50.50
N SER A 520 18.49 53.99 50.29
CA SER A 520 19.75 54.46 50.89
C SER A 520 20.05 55.91 50.51
N SER A 521 19.84 56.30 49.25
CA SER A 521 20.04 57.69 48.81
C SER A 521 19.06 58.67 49.47
N LYS A 522 17.80 58.27 49.67
CA LYS A 522 16.78 59.11 50.35
C LYS A 522 17.07 59.25 51.84
N ILE A 523 17.49 58.19 52.50
CA ILE A 523 17.90 58.21 53.92
C ILE A 523 19.09 59.16 54.09
N ILE A 524 20.13 59.03 53.25
CA ILE A 524 21.29 59.93 53.27
C ILE A 524 20.88 61.39 53.07
N LYS A 525 19.97 61.67 52.12
CA LYS A 525 19.42 63.03 51.88
C LYS A 525 18.62 63.56 53.07
N ALA A 526 17.83 62.71 53.73
CA ALA A 526 17.05 63.10 54.90
C ALA A 526 17.96 63.39 56.11
N GLU A 527 19.01 62.60 56.31
CA GLU A 527 20.01 62.84 57.36
C GLU A 527 20.84 64.10 57.11
N THR A 528 21.26 64.34 55.87
CA THR A 528 21.95 65.59 55.51
C THR A 528 21.05 66.80 55.71
N LYS A 529 19.76 66.73 55.34
CA LYS A 529 18.79 67.81 55.60
C LYS A 529 18.52 68.02 57.10
N LYS A 530 18.48 66.95 57.90
CA LYS A 530 18.38 67.07 59.37
C LYS A 530 19.62 67.77 59.95
N ARG A 531 20.82 67.38 59.51
CA ARG A 531 22.08 68.02 59.94
C ARG A 531 22.14 69.50 59.55
N SER A 532 21.70 69.86 58.35
CA SER A 532 21.68 71.26 57.90
C SER A 532 20.62 72.13 58.59
N CYS A 533 19.61 71.53 59.23
CA CYS A 533 18.59 72.26 59.98
C CYS A 533 18.98 72.44 61.46
N TRP A 534 19.98 71.69 61.93
CA TRP A 534 20.50 71.72 63.29
C TRP A 534 21.68 72.68 63.43
N LEU A 535 22.49 72.79 62.38
CA LEU A 535 23.46 73.87 62.15
C LEU A 535 22.73 75.15 61.76
#